data_AF-A0ABD0RD94-F1
#
_entry.id   AF-A0ABD0RD94-F1
#
_cell.length_a   1.000
_cell.length_b   1.000
_cell.length_c   1.000
_cell.angle_alpha   90.00
_cell.angle_beta   90.00
_cell.angle_gamma   90.00
#
_symmetry.space_group_name_H-M   'P 1'
#
loop_
_entity.id
_entity.type
_entity.pdbx_description
1 polymer ?
#
loop_
_entity_poly.entity_id
_entity_poly.type
_entity_poly.pdbx_seq_one_letter_code
_entity_poly.pdbx_strand_id
1 'polypeptide(L)' 'WMDDSIIRDITPRLIGDRPNTYTYTKALAECVVQQESSKLNIGIIRPSIVGASWQEPFP' A
#
# COMPACT_ATOMS: atom_id res chain seq x y z
N TRP A 1 -1.68 12.76 -22.87
CA TRP A 1 -1.54 11.50 -22.11
C TRP A 1 -0.06 11.36 -21.74
N MET A 2 0.29 10.77 -20.60
CA MET A 2 1.70 10.69 -20.16
C MET A 2 2.50 9.79 -21.10
N ASP A 3 3.72 10.22 -21.46
CA ASP A 3 4.62 9.45 -22.32
C ASP A 3 5.20 8.24 -21.55
N ASP A 4 5.29 7.08 -22.21
CA ASP A 4 5.77 5.84 -21.60
C ASP A 4 7.22 5.96 -21.08
N SER A 5 8.05 6.80 -21.71
CA SER A 5 9.40 7.08 -21.23
C SER A 5 9.38 7.76 -19.86
N ILE A 6 8.48 8.72 -19.65
CA ILE A 6 8.31 9.40 -18.38
C ILE A 6 7.85 8.41 -17.31
N ILE A 7 6.88 7.55 -17.63
CA ILE A 7 6.36 6.55 -16.68
C ILE A 7 7.49 5.62 -16.22
N ARG A 8 8.30 5.12 -17.17
CA ARG A 8 9.41 4.23 -16.87
C ARG A 8 10.46 4.88 -15.97
N ASP A 9 10.71 6.17 -16.15
CA ASP A 9 11.72 6.90 -15.40
C ASP A 9 11.24 7.29 -13.99
N ILE A 10 9.95 7.60 -13.80
CA ILE A 10 9.40 7.97 -12.49
C ILE A 10 9.07 6.75 -11.62
N THR A 11 8.67 5.63 -12.21
CA THR A 11 8.23 4.42 -11.49
C THR A 11 9.22 3.95 -10.41
N PRO A 12 10.54 3.81 -10.68
CA PRO A 12 11.48 3.37 -9.64
C PRO A 12 11.60 4.38 -8.49
N ARG A 13 11.45 5.69 -8.78
CA ARG A 13 11.47 6.74 -7.74
C ARG A 13 10.21 6.71 -6.88
N LEU A 14 9.06 6.36 -7.47
CA LEU A 14 7.79 6.23 -6.75
C LEU A 14 7.80 5.01 -5.82
N ILE A 15 8.21 3.84 -6.33
CA ILE A 15 8.27 2.61 -5.54
C ILE A 15 9.30 2.78 -4.41
N GLY A 16 10.47 3.34 -4.72
CA GLY A 16 11.58 3.52 -3.76
C GLY A 16 12.07 2.18 -3.23
N ASP A 17 12.37 2.11 -1.93
CA ASP A 17 12.90 0.92 -1.26
C ASP A 17 11.85 -0.17 -0.99
N ARG A 18 10.65 -0.05 -1.55
CA ARG A 18 9.55 -0.97 -1.29
C ARG A 18 9.72 -2.25 -2.11
N PRO A 19 9.51 -3.43 -1.49
CA PRO A 19 9.78 -4.72 -2.13
C PRO A 19 8.87 -5.00 -3.33
N ASN A 20 7.70 -4.37 -3.42
CA ASN A 20 6.78 -4.53 -4.55
C ASN A 20 5.75 -3.39 -4.62
N THR A 21 5.00 -3.35 -5.72
CA THR A 21 3.93 -2.36 -5.93
C THR A 21 2.79 -2.47 -4.92
N TYR A 22 2.54 -3.66 -4.35
CA TYR A 22 1.53 -3.85 -3.29
C TYR A 22 1.88 -3.08 -2.01
N THR A 23 3.13 -3.18 -1.55
CA THR A 23 3.60 -2.43 -0.37
C THR A 23 3.60 -0.92 -0.62
N TYR A 24 3.83 -0.48 -1.87
CA TYR A 24 3.67 0.91 -2.27
C TYR A 24 2.23 1.38 -2.17
N THR A 25 1.28 0.65 -2.77
CA THR A 25 -0.13 1.06 -2.76
C THR A 25 -0.76 0.99 -1.37
N LYS A 26 -0.35 0.05 -0.50
CA LYS A 26 -0.78 0.01 0.90
C LYS A 26 -0.27 1.20 1.71
N ALA A 27 1.01 1.58 1.57
CA ALA A 27 1.54 2.77 2.23
C ALA A 27 0.82 4.05 1.76
N LEU A 28 0.49 4.14 0.47
CA LEU A 28 -0.30 5.25 -0.08
C LEU A 28 -1.71 5.30 0.53
N ALA A 29 -2.39 4.16 0.62
CA ALA A 29 -3.71 4.07 1.21
C ALA A 29 -3.71 4.46 2.69
N GLU A 30 -2.71 4.03 3.47
CA GLU A 30 -2.55 4.44 4.86
C GLU A 30 -2.39 5.96 4.99
N CYS A 31 -1.62 6.60 4.10
CA CYS A 31 -1.45 8.05 4.09
C CYS A 31 -2.78 8.78 3.82
N VAL A 32 -3.57 8.32 2.85
CA VAL A 32 -4.89 8.90 2.55
C VAL A 32 -5.84 8.73 3.73
N VAL A 33 -5.88 7.54 4.34
CA VAL A 33 -6.72 7.28 5.53
C VAL A 33 -6.29 8.15 6.71
N GLN A 34 -4.99 8.37 6.90
CA GLN A 34 -4.47 9.25 7.94
C GLN A 34 -4.86 10.72 7.70
N GLN A 35 -4.93 11.17 6.45
CA GLN A 35 -5.38 12.53 6.12
C GLN A 35 -6.87 12.74 6.47
N GLU A 36 -7.70 11.72 6.26
CA GLU A 36 -9.14 11.77 6.56
C GLU A 36 -9.51 11.38 7.99
N SER A 37 -8.53 11.02 8.84
CA SER A 37 -8.77 10.52 10.21
C SER A 37 -9.42 11.55 11.13
N SER A 38 -9.42 12.83 10.75
CA SER A 38 -10.09 13.90 11.50
C SER A 38 -11.63 13.82 11.41
N LYS A 39 -12.17 13.17 10.39
CA LYS A 39 -13.62 13.10 10.13
C LYS A 39 -14.24 11.75 10.49
N LEU A 40 -13.41 10.73 10.72
CA LEU A 40 -13.84 9.35 10.85
C LEU A 40 -13.08 8.67 11.99
N ASN A 41 -13.79 7.91 12.82
CA ASN A 41 -13.16 7.08 13.86
C ASN A 41 -12.49 5.86 13.21
N ILE A 42 -11.20 5.97 12.88
CA ILE A 42 -10.45 4.95 12.14
C ILE A 42 -9.19 4.54 12.92
N GLY A 43 -8.84 3.25 12.85
CA GLY A 43 -7.55 2.71 13.27
C GLY A 43 -6.85 1.98 12.11
N ILE A 44 -5.52 2.10 12.03
CA ILE A 44 -4.68 1.39 11.06
C ILE A 44 -3.95 0.26 11.79
N ILE A 45 -4.19 -0.99 11.38
CA ILE A 45 -3.49 -2.17 11.90
C ILE A 45 -2.51 -2.69 10.85
N ARG A 46 -1.27 -2.96 11.26
CA ARG A 46 -0.19 -3.50 10.41
C ARG A 46 0.16 -4.94 10.83
N PRO A 47 -0.63 -5.94 10.41
CA PRO A 47 -0.35 -7.33 10.76
C PRO A 47 0.88 -7.84 10.00
N SER A 48 1.54 -8.85 10.56
CA SER A 48 2.55 -9.65 9.84
C SER A 48 1.90 -10.62 8.85
N ILE A 49 2.71 -11.42 8.17
CA ILE A 49 2.22 -12.53 7.33
C ILE A 49 1.38 -13.49 8.18
N VAL A 50 0.18 -13.82 7.68
CA VAL A 50 -0.71 -14.80 8.29
C VAL A 50 -0.33 -16.18 7.76
N GLY A 51 0.14 -17.07 8.64
CA GLY A 51 0.60 -18.42 8.25
C GLY A 51 -0.45 -19.52 8.39
N ALA A 52 -1.28 -19.46 9.42
CA ALA A 52 -2.36 -20.42 9.66
C ALA A 52 -3.64 -19.68 9.97
N SER A 53 -4.72 -20.06 9.30
CA SER A 53 -6.03 -19.46 9.48
C SER A 53 -7.02 -20.54 9.91
N TRP A 54 -7.86 -20.23 10.91
CA TRP A 54 -8.92 -21.15 11.38
C TRP A 54 -10.10 -21.18 10.39
N GLN A 55 -10.33 -20.06 9.70
CA GLN A 55 -11.26 -19.88 8.58
C GLN A 55 -10.48 -19.22 7.42
N GLU A 56 -11.08 -18.97 6.25
CA GLU A 56 -10.39 -18.31 5.13
C GLU A 56 -9.57 -17.08 5.55
N PRO A 57 -8.40 -16.84 4.91
CA PRO A 57 -7.84 -17.54 3.75
C PRO A 57 -6.95 -18.73 4.15
N PHE A 58 -7.33 -19.94 3.74
CA PHE A 58 -6.46 -21.12 3.89
C PHE A 58 -5.26 -21.01 2.93
N PRO A 59 -4.10 -21.57 3.30
CA PRO A 59 -2.92 -21.58 2.43
C PRO A 59 -3.17 -22.34 1.12
#